data_AF-A0A1V6PCY7-F1
#
_entry.id   AF-A0A1V6PCY7-F1
#
_cell.length_a   1.000
_cell.length_b   1.000
_cell.length_c   1.000
_cell.angle_alpha   90.00
_cell.angle_beta   90.00
_cell.angle_gamma   90.00
#
_symmetry.space_group_name_H-M   'P 1'
#
loop_
_entity.id
_entity.type
_entity.pdbx_description
1 polymer ?
#
loop_
_entity_poly.entity_id
_entity_poly.type
_entity_poly.pdbx_seq_one_letter_code
_entity_poly.pdbx_strand_id
1 'polypeptide(L)'
;MSASSHQILTPEQAPLVLSPGELHDQDIHQKLLPFQVSAEKATTAVGLYAELKGLLAFDAEGDQPDSLVITSINPQLAAALWHQLETCEPRALRLSYSETEQIFQIKMPTPVHNCVCPWLLRVFQEWMQNGSMNTAEIQLLKYSTADTLMLFNGAFATNEKQEPDALIRATGQRYPTVCFEVGWSESQPLLERDMRGLLVGGQDKINVVILIKWTKRTAGVGGKVQVWRLDAAGVPRKDQEETIFPTPTATQSPLLLTRQEVFGAALLPERNPADLFPFSLDDLRAEAADALMTLQNLTPL
;
A
#
# COMPACT_ATOMS: atom_id res chain seq x y z
N MET A 1 -23.23 18.17 -25.38
CA MET A 1 -22.04 17.32 -25.60
C MET A 1 -20.83 18.22 -25.42
N SER A 2 -20.19 18.17 -24.26
CA SER A 2 -18.98 18.95 -23.97
C SER A 2 -17.81 17.96 -24.04
N ALA A 3 -16.94 18.12 -25.03
CA ALA A 3 -15.70 17.37 -25.10
C ALA A 3 -14.73 17.95 -24.06
N SER A 4 -14.78 17.43 -22.84
CA SER A 4 -13.72 17.66 -21.86
C SER A 4 -12.50 16.88 -22.35
N SER A 5 -11.45 17.63 -22.73
CA SER A 5 -10.18 17.10 -23.21
C SER A 5 -9.15 17.26 -22.10
N HIS A 6 -9.28 16.44 -21.04
CA HIS A 6 -8.15 16.21 -20.15
C HIS A 6 -7.13 15.34 -20.88
N GLN A 7 -5.84 15.64 -20.70
CA GLN A 7 -4.79 14.89 -21.35
C GLN A 7 -4.52 13.64 -20.53
N ILE A 8 -5.12 12.52 -20.92
CA ILE A 8 -4.74 11.20 -20.44
C ILE A 8 -3.38 10.91 -21.07
N LEU A 9 -2.34 10.85 -20.25
CA LEU A 9 -1.03 10.42 -20.71
C LEU A 9 -0.98 8.91 -20.54
N THR A 10 -0.75 8.19 -21.63
CA THR A 10 -0.40 6.78 -21.53
C THR A 10 0.93 6.63 -20.78
N PRO A 11 1.23 5.45 -20.20
CA PRO A 11 2.54 5.13 -19.64
C PRO A 11 3.76 5.59 -20.47
N GLU A 12 3.61 5.63 -21.80
CA GLU A 12 4.64 6.04 -22.76
C GLU A 12 4.77 7.56 -22.95
N GLN A 13 3.76 8.35 -22.54
CA GLN A 13 3.62 9.77 -22.84
C GLN A 13 3.82 10.69 -21.62
N ALA A 14 3.85 10.14 -20.41
CA ALA A 14 4.08 10.91 -19.20
C ALA A 14 5.59 11.13 -18.94
N PRO A 15 6.05 12.37 -18.68
CA PRO A 15 7.38 12.58 -18.10
C PRO A 15 7.38 11.90 -16.74
N LEU A 16 8.09 10.78 -16.71
CA LEU A 16 8.33 9.97 -15.54
C LEU A 16 8.75 10.87 -14.37
N VAL A 17 7.97 10.89 -13.29
CA VAL A 17 8.49 11.20 -11.95
C VAL A 17 9.31 9.97 -11.52
N LEU A 18 10.31 9.62 -12.32
CA LEU A 18 11.31 8.62 -11.99
C LEU A 18 12.60 9.36 -11.73
N SER A 19 13.20 9.04 -10.59
CA SER A 19 14.57 9.41 -10.30
C SER A 19 15.51 8.73 -11.32
N PRO A 20 16.65 9.36 -11.68
CA PRO A 20 17.61 8.78 -12.64
C PRO A 20 18.16 7.39 -12.27
N GLY A 21 17.92 6.90 -11.05
CA GLY A 21 18.30 5.57 -10.58
C GLY A 21 17.35 4.43 -10.99
N GLU A 22 16.15 4.73 -11.50
CA GLU A 22 15.13 3.71 -11.84
C GLU A 22 15.32 3.07 -13.22
N LEU A 23 16.28 3.56 -14.02
CA LEU A 23 16.67 2.99 -15.32
C LEU A 23 17.47 1.68 -15.22
N HIS A 24 17.70 1.13 -14.02
CA HIS A 24 18.46 -0.11 -13.82
C HIS A 24 17.60 -1.37 -13.70
N ASP A 25 16.27 -1.28 -13.63
CA ASP A 25 15.38 -2.45 -13.73
C ASP A 25 14.82 -2.49 -15.16
N GLN A 26 15.70 -2.79 -16.13
CA GLN A 26 15.40 -2.82 -17.58
C GLN A 26 14.28 -3.81 -17.97
N ASP A 27 13.78 -4.59 -17.01
CA ASP A 27 12.80 -5.65 -17.19
C ASP A 27 11.40 -5.32 -16.61
N ILE A 28 11.18 -4.12 -16.06
CA ILE A 28 9.81 -3.71 -15.70
C ILE A 28 9.00 -3.63 -16.98
N HIS A 29 7.92 -4.42 -17.04
CA HIS A 29 7.01 -4.41 -18.17
C HIS A 29 6.36 -3.01 -18.28
N GLN A 30 6.82 -2.19 -19.24
CA GLN A 30 6.46 -0.77 -19.37
C GLN A 30 4.96 -0.50 -19.43
N LYS A 31 4.16 -1.50 -19.86
CA LYS A 31 2.69 -1.42 -19.86
C LYS A 31 2.06 -1.40 -18.46
N LEU A 32 2.85 -1.64 -17.40
CA LEU A 32 2.40 -1.66 -16.01
C LEU A 32 2.82 -0.43 -15.24
N LEU A 33 3.26 0.65 -15.88
CA LEU A 33 3.43 1.92 -15.17
C LEU A 33 2.05 2.49 -14.82
N PRO A 34 1.91 3.24 -13.71
CA PRO A 34 0.63 3.82 -13.33
C PRO A 34 0.07 4.72 -14.43
N PHE A 35 -1.25 4.71 -14.58
CA PHE A 35 -1.91 5.72 -15.42
C PHE A 35 -1.72 7.09 -14.80
N GLN A 36 -1.51 8.12 -15.63
CA GLN A 36 -1.40 9.50 -15.17
C GLN A 36 -2.45 10.39 -15.83
N VAL A 37 -3.17 11.14 -15.01
CA VAL A 37 -4.20 12.09 -15.45
C VAL A 37 -3.95 13.42 -14.77
N SER A 38 -3.96 14.52 -15.52
CA SER A 38 -3.95 15.87 -14.93
C SER A 38 -5.39 16.35 -14.71
N ALA A 39 -5.69 16.80 -13.49
CA ALA A 39 -6.96 17.42 -13.13
C ALA A 39 -6.97 18.94 -13.30
N GLU A 40 -5.94 19.55 -13.90
CA GLU A 40 -5.81 21.01 -14.05
C GLU A 40 -7.02 21.65 -14.75
N LYS A 41 -7.60 20.95 -15.72
CA LYS A 41 -8.78 21.40 -16.47
C LYS A 41 -10.10 20.87 -15.91
N ALA A 42 -10.05 19.99 -14.91
CA ALA A 42 -11.23 19.33 -14.37
C ALA A 42 -12.02 20.28 -13.48
N THR A 43 -13.29 20.50 -13.83
CA THR A 43 -14.16 21.42 -13.10
C THR A 43 -15.13 20.72 -12.15
N THR A 44 -15.41 19.43 -12.36
CA THR A 44 -16.36 18.66 -11.54
C THR A 44 -15.87 17.24 -11.31
N ALA A 45 -16.17 16.68 -10.13
CA ALA A 45 -15.85 15.29 -9.79
C ALA A 45 -16.60 14.30 -10.69
N VAL A 46 -17.84 14.61 -11.06
CA VAL A 46 -18.65 13.76 -11.96
C VAL A 46 -18.01 13.69 -13.35
N GLY A 47 -17.53 14.82 -13.89
CA GLY A 47 -16.84 14.86 -15.17
C GLY A 47 -15.54 14.07 -15.15
N LEU A 48 -14.70 14.34 -14.13
CA LEU A 48 -13.44 13.62 -13.95
C LEU A 48 -13.67 12.11 -13.78
N TYR A 49 -14.60 11.71 -12.92
CA TYR A 49 -14.97 10.30 -12.74
C TYR A 49 -15.43 9.62 -14.04
N ALA A 50 -16.25 10.31 -14.85
CA ALA A 50 -16.71 9.76 -16.12
C ALA A 50 -15.56 9.46 -17.10
N GLU A 51 -14.48 10.26 -17.07
CA GLU A 51 -13.27 10.04 -17.86
C GLU A 51 -12.43 8.89 -17.30
N LEU A 52 -12.31 8.81 -15.97
CA LEU A 52 -11.55 7.75 -15.29
C LEU A 52 -12.21 6.37 -15.43
N LYS A 53 -13.53 6.30 -15.62
CA LYS A 53 -14.30 5.05 -15.63
C LYS A 53 -13.76 3.99 -16.60
N GLY A 54 -13.24 4.41 -17.75
CA GLY A 54 -12.61 3.50 -18.71
C GLY A 54 -11.29 2.90 -18.20
N LEU A 55 -10.53 3.65 -17.40
CA LEU A 55 -9.26 3.25 -16.81
C LEU A 55 -9.45 2.43 -15.52
N LEU A 56 -10.58 2.60 -14.85
CA LEU A 56 -10.96 1.83 -13.65
C LEU A 56 -11.53 0.44 -14.00
N ALA A 57 -11.78 0.17 -15.29
CA ALA A 57 -12.28 -1.11 -15.75
C ALA A 57 -11.28 -2.22 -15.41
N PHE A 58 -11.79 -3.32 -14.85
CA PHE A 58 -10.96 -4.45 -14.42
C PHE A 58 -10.50 -5.28 -15.61
N ASP A 59 -9.21 -5.60 -15.64
CA ASP A 59 -8.64 -6.63 -16.50
C ASP A 59 -8.13 -7.78 -15.64
N ALA A 60 -8.74 -8.95 -15.85
CA ALA A 60 -8.42 -10.17 -15.11
C ALA A 60 -7.06 -10.76 -15.53
N GLU A 61 -6.53 -10.38 -16.69
CA GLU A 61 -5.31 -10.99 -17.25
C GLU A 61 -4.01 -10.40 -16.65
N GLY A 62 -4.10 -9.41 -15.75
CA GLY A 62 -2.94 -8.87 -15.02
C GLY A 62 -1.93 -8.15 -15.89
N ASP A 63 -2.35 -7.69 -17.07
CA ASP A 63 -1.56 -6.95 -18.06
C ASP A 63 -1.82 -5.43 -18.05
N GLN A 64 -2.69 -4.96 -17.15
CA GLN A 64 -2.98 -3.54 -16.98
C GLN A 64 -2.39 -2.98 -15.68
N PRO A 65 -2.06 -1.67 -15.68
CA PRO A 65 -1.74 -0.96 -14.46
C PRO A 65 -2.88 -1.07 -13.45
N ASP A 66 -2.53 -1.30 -12.19
CA ASP A 66 -3.46 -1.32 -11.07
C ASP A 66 -3.39 -0.04 -10.22
N SER A 67 -2.78 1.02 -10.75
CA SER A 67 -2.63 2.31 -10.09
C SER A 67 -2.90 3.44 -11.09
N LEU A 68 -3.65 4.43 -10.63
CA LEU A 68 -3.95 5.66 -11.35
C LEU A 68 -3.61 6.85 -10.46
N VAL A 69 -2.78 7.75 -11.00
CA VAL A 69 -2.29 8.95 -10.33
C VAL A 69 -2.89 10.18 -11.01
N ILE A 70 -3.63 10.95 -10.22
CA ILE A 70 -4.24 12.21 -10.64
C ILE A 70 -3.41 13.35 -10.05
N THR A 71 -2.87 14.22 -10.91
CA THR A 71 -2.04 15.36 -10.50
C THR A 71 -2.81 16.67 -10.62
N SER A 72 -2.31 17.72 -9.96
CA SER A 72 -2.87 19.07 -10.01
C SER A 72 -4.35 19.14 -9.58
N ILE A 73 -4.75 18.25 -8.67
CA ILE A 73 -6.13 18.20 -8.16
C ILE A 73 -6.23 19.07 -6.91
N ASN A 74 -7.18 20.01 -6.93
CA ASN A 74 -7.42 20.88 -5.77
C ASN A 74 -8.23 20.15 -4.68
N PRO A 75 -8.17 20.63 -3.41
CA PRO A 75 -8.80 19.94 -2.28
C PRO A 75 -10.32 19.73 -2.42
N GLN A 76 -11.04 20.70 -2.98
CA GLN A 76 -12.49 20.61 -3.14
C GLN A 76 -12.86 19.53 -4.16
N LEU A 77 -12.14 19.48 -5.28
CA LEU A 77 -12.33 18.47 -6.30
C LEU A 77 -11.93 17.08 -5.82
N ALA A 78 -10.80 16.96 -5.09
CA ALA A 78 -10.34 15.72 -4.48
C ALA A 78 -11.37 15.14 -3.49
N ALA A 79 -11.91 15.97 -2.60
CA ALA A 79 -12.93 15.54 -1.64
C ALA A 79 -14.22 15.06 -2.34
N ALA A 80 -14.66 15.78 -3.39
CA ALA A 80 -15.83 15.39 -4.16
C ALA A 80 -15.59 14.11 -4.98
N LEU A 81 -14.39 13.93 -5.55
CA LEU A 81 -14.01 12.71 -6.27
C LEU A 81 -13.94 11.50 -5.34
N TRP A 82 -13.37 11.66 -4.14
CA TRP A 82 -13.33 10.61 -3.13
C TRP A 82 -14.72 10.06 -2.84
N HIS A 83 -15.67 10.93 -2.48
CA HIS A 83 -17.05 10.55 -2.22
C HIS A 83 -17.73 9.92 -3.44
N GLN A 84 -17.44 10.43 -4.65
CA GLN A 84 -17.97 9.88 -5.89
C GLN A 84 -17.50 8.43 -6.09
N LEU A 85 -16.23 8.13 -5.86
CA LEU A 85 -15.65 6.79 -5.96
C LEU A 85 -16.26 5.84 -4.92
N GLU A 86 -16.33 6.25 -3.64
CA GLU A 86 -16.97 5.44 -2.58
C GLU A 86 -18.43 5.09 -2.88
N THR A 87 -19.14 5.98 -3.57
CA THR A 87 -20.57 5.79 -3.90
C THR A 87 -20.76 4.93 -5.16
N CYS A 88 -19.91 5.12 -6.16
CA CYS A 88 -20.16 4.62 -7.51
C CYS A 88 -19.33 3.40 -7.89
N GLU A 89 -18.20 3.16 -7.23
CA GLU A 89 -17.32 2.05 -7.54
C GLU A 89 -17.62 0.87 -6.62
N PRO A 90 -18.14 -0.25 -7.15
CA PRO A 90 -18.45 -1.43 -6.33
C PRO A 90 -17.19 -2.20 -5.92
N ARG A 91 -16.03 -1.90 -6.52
CA ARG A 91 -14.75 -2.50 -6.20
C ARG A 91 -14.18 -1.85 -4.94
N ALA A 92 -13.49 -2.65 -4.13
CA ALA A 92 -12.70 -2.15 -3.01
C ALA A 92 -11.41 -1.50 -3.52
N LEU A 93 -11.53 -0.29 -4.08
CA LEU A 93 -10.39 0.57 -4.42
C LEU A 93 -9.58 0.93 -3.16
N ARG A 94 -8.37 1.44 -3.33
CA ARG A 94 -7.62 2.10 -2.26
C ARG A 94 -7.29 3.51 -2.68
N LEU A 95 -7.71 4.45 -1.87
CA LEU A 95 -7.63 5.86 -2.18
C LEU A 95 -6.57 6.52 -1.31
N SER A 96 -5.77 7.40 -1.90
CA SER A 96 -4.93 8.32 -1.16
C SER A 96 -4.98 9.71 -1.79
N TYR A 97 -4.90 10.73 -0.95
CA TYR A 97 -4.91 12.11 -1.38
C TYR A 97 -3.91 12.90 -0.55
N SER A 98 -2.96 13.51 -1.27
CA SER A 98 -2.07 14.52 -0.74
C SER A 98 -2.44 15.91 -1.21
N GLU A 99 -2.85 16.75 -0.26
CA GLU A 99 -3.08 18.17 -0.49
C GLU A 99 -1.75 18.91 -0.64
N THR A 100 -0.71 18.45 0.06
CA THR A 100 0.63 19.02 -0.01
C THR A 100 1.20 18.88 -1.43
N GLU A 101 1.01 17.72 -2.05
CA GLU A 101 1.52 17.42 -3.39
C GLU A 101 0.48 17.66 -4.51
N GLN A 102 -0.79 17.91 -4.15
CA GLN A 102 -1.93 17.95 -5.08
C GLN A 102 -2.03 16.67 -5.94
N ILE A 103 -1.86 15.53 -5.29
CA ILE A 103 -1.94 14.21 -5.92
C ILE A 103 -3.06 13.40 -5.28
N PHE A 104 -3.93 12.84 -6.11
CA PHE A 104 -4.92 11.85 -5.73
C PHE A 104 -4.60 10.53 -6.42
N GLN A 105 -4.46 9.45 -5.65
CA GLN A 105 -4.13 8.14 -6.17
C GLN A 105 -5.27 7.15 -5.94
N ILE A 106 -5.49 6.31 -6.94
CA ILE A 106 -6.45 5.21 -6.91
C ILE A 106 -5.67 3.94 -7.20
N LYS A 107 -5.58 3.04 -6.22
CA LYS A 107 -5.13 1.66 -6.45
C LYS A 107 -6.32 0.75 -6.69
N MET A 108 -6.13 -0.23 -7.55
CA MET A 108 -7.12 -1.19 -8.02
C MET A 108 -6.62 -2.60 -7.69
N PRO A 109 -6.67 -3.02 -6.41
CA PRO A 109 -5.95 -4.21 -5.93
C PRO A 109 -6.13 -5.44 -6.82
N THR A 110 -5.01 -6.01 -7.26
CA THR A 110 -4.93 -7.33 -7.92
C THR A 110 -5.00 -8.47 -6.90
N PRO A 111 -5.17 -9.73 -7.33
CA PRO A 111 -5.12 -10.87 -6.41
C PRO A 111 -3.82 -10.95 -5.58
N VAL A 112 -2.64 -10.81 -6.21
CA VAL A 112 -1.35 -10.80 -5.48
C VAL A 112 -1.20 -9.57 -4.59
N HIS A 113 -1.79 -8.44 -4.96
CA HIS A 113 -1.85 -7.27 -4.08
C HIS A 113 -2.63 -7.60 -2.79
N ASN A 114 -3.73 -8.36 -2.90
CA ASN A 114 -4.55 -8.76 -1.76
C ASN A 114 -3.98 -9.96 -0.97
N CYS A 115 -2.86 -10.57 -1.39
CA CYS A 115 -2.27 -11.71 -0.66
C CYS A 115 -1.77 -11.33 0.75
N VAL A 116 -1.59 -10.04 1.01
CA VAL A 116 -1.28 -9.51 2.36
C VAL A 116 -2.36 -9.89 3.39
N CYS A 117 -3.63 -10.01 2.98
CA CYS A 117 -4.75 -10.34 3.87
C CYS A 117 -4.68 -11.77 4.42
N PRO A 118 -4.64 -12.83 3.59
CA PRO A 118 -4.46 -14.19 4.10
C PRO A 118 -3.09 -14.40 4.75
N TRP A 119 -2.05 -13.68 4.31
CA TRP A 119 -0.75 -13.69 5.01
C TRP A 119 -0.87 -13.18 6.45
N LEU A 120 -1.52 -12.04 6.67
CA LEU A 120 -1.77 -11.52 8.02
C LEU A 120 -2.57 -12.49 8.90
N LEU A 121 -3.55 -13.19 8.31
CA LEU A 121 -4.30 -14.22 9.02
C LEU A 121 -3.37 -15.36 9.50
N ARG A 122 -2.42 -15.81 8.67
CA ARG A 122 -1.44 -16.82 9.08
C ARG A 122 -0.51 -16.31 10.17
N VAL A 123 0.02 -15.09 10.03
CA VAL A 123 0.87 -14.47 11.06
C VAL A 123 0.17 -14.46 12.42
N PHE A 124 -1.10 -14.06 12.46
CA PHE A 124 -1.88 -14.10 13.70
C PHE A 124 -2.04 -15.54 14.22
N GLN A 125 -2.35 -16.50 13.36
CA GLN A 125 -2.46 -17.91 13.74
C GLN A 125 -1.16 -18.47 14.33
N GLU A 126 -0.01 -18.17 13.74
CA GLU A 126 1.29 -18.60 14.23
C GLU A 126 1.59 -18.01 15.61
N TRP A 127 1.35 -16.71 15.79
CA TRP A 127 1.54 -16.03 17.08
C TRP A 127 0.67 -16.63 18.20
N MET A 128 -0.52 -17.14 17.86
CA MET A 128 -1.35 -17.88 18.82
C MET A 128 -0.78 -19.26 19.11
N GLN A 129 -0.42 -20.02 18.07
CA GLN A 129 0.02 -21.42 18.20
C GLN A 129 1.34 -21.54 18.96
N ASN A 130 2.25 -20.59 18.78
CA ASN A 130 3.55 -20.58 19.43
C ASN A 130 3.54 -19.88 20.82
N GLY A 131 2.39 -19.35 21.25
CA GLY A 131 2.25 -18.65 22.54
C GLY A 131 2.83 -17.24 22.59
N SER A 132 3.20 -16.64 21.45
CA SER A 132 3.66 -15.24 21.38
C SER A 132 2.55 -14.26 21.75
N MET A 133 1.29 -14.61 21.46
CA MET A 133 0.10 -13.94 21.97
C MET A 133 -0.72 -14.83 22.90
N ASN A 134 -1.34 -14.20 23.89
CA ASN A 134 -2.39 -14.83 24.69
C ASN A 134 -3.80 -14.41 24.23
N THR A 135 -4.83 -15.05 24.78
CA THR A 135 -6.24 -14.79 24.44
C THR A 135 -6.64 -13.31 24.58
N ALA A 136 -6.17 -12.61 25.61
CA ALA A 136 -6.51 -11.20 25.82
C ALA A 136 -5.89 -10.29 24.74
N GLU A 137 -4.65 -10.59 24.33
CA GLU A 137 -3.94 -9.88 23.26
C GLU A 137 -4.62 -10.07 21.89
N ILE A 138 -5.09 -11.29 21.59
CA ILE A 138 -5.81 -11.60 20.34
C ILE A 138 -7.13 -10.84 20.28
N GLN A 139 -7.86 -10.76 21.40
CA GLN A 139 -9.13 -10.02 21.46
C GLN A 139 -8.93 -8.50 21.30
N LEU A 140 -7.72 -8.01 21.60
CA LEU A 140 -7.38 -6.62 21.51
C LEU A 140 -7.00 -6.21 20.09
N LEU A 141 -6.23 -7.01 19.36
CA LEU A 141 -5.77 -6.68 18.01
C LEU A 141 -6.80 -7.03 16.94
N LYS A 142 -6.89 -6.19 15.93
CA LYS A 142 -7.66 -6.41 14.71
C LYS A 142 -6.77 -6.11 13.52
N TYR A 143 -6.90 -6.91 12.47
CA TYR A 143 -6.44 -6.53 11.15
C TYR A 143 -7.64 -6.09 10.30
N SER A 144 -7.44 -5.11 9.44
CA SER A 144 -8.44 -4.65 8.48
C SER A 144 -7.77 -4.12 7.21
N THR A 145 -8.58 -3.79 6.22
CA THR A 145 -8.17 -3.17 4.96
C THR A 145 -9.10 -2.01 4.66
N ALA A 146 -8.63 -1.06 3.83
CA ALA A 146 -9.45 0.06 3.35
C ALA A 146 -10.04 0.96 4.45
N ASP A 147 -9.42 1.04 5.63
CA ASP A 147 -9.78 2.07 6.61
C ASP A 147 -9.19 3.41 6.15
N THR A 148 -10.04 4.42 5.93
CA THR A 148 -9.54 5.76 5.65
C THR A 148 -8.91 6.39 6.90
N LEU A 149 -7.62 6.71 6.80
CA LEU A 149 -6.87 7.43 7.80
C LEU A 149 -6.80 8.91 7.43
N MET A 150 -7.14 9.77 8.38
CA MET A 150 -6.87 11.19 8.27
C MET A 150 -5.48 11.48 8.84
N LEU A 151 -4.55 11.94 8.01
CA LEU A 151 -3.14 12.02 8.35
C LEU A 151 -2.74 13.46 8.68
N PHE A 152 -3.28 13.98 9.78
CA PHE A 152 -2.94 15.32 10.24
C PHE A 152 -1.61 15.24 11.00
N ASN A 153 -0.53 15.78 10.49
CA ASN A 153 0.60 16.18 11.34
C ASN A 153 1.04 17.56 10.88
N GLY A 154 1.63 18.40 11.75
CA GLY A 154 2.05 19.77 11.39
C GLY A 154 3.02 19.85 10.20
N ALA A 155 3.58 18.72 9.76
CA ALA A 155 4.38 18.57 8.54
C ALA A 155 3.54 18.43 7.24
N PHE A 156 2.24 18.24 7.37
CA PHE A 156 1.30 17.94 6.29
C PHE A 156 0.11 18.89 6.30
N ALA A 157 -0.50 19.06 5.12
CA ALA A 157 -1.72 19.83 5.00
C ALA A 157 -2.91 19.17 5.72
N THR A 158 -3.96 19.94 5.97
CA THR A 158 -5.09 19.49 6.80
C THR A 158 -5.94 18.40 6.15
N ASN A 159 -5.90 18.23 4.82
CA ASN A 159 -6.74 17.25 4.14
C ASN A 159 -5.99 16.01 3.66
N GLU A 160 -4.81 15.69 4.20
CA GLU A 160 -4.12 14.43 3.90
C GLU A 160 -4.97 13.23 4.32
N LYS A 161 -5.17 12.31 3.38
CA LYS A 161 -5.98 11.11 3.56
C LYS A 161 -5.32 9.93 2.88
N GLN A 162 -5.40 8.76 3.50
CA GLN A 162 -4.87 7.53 2.91
C GLN A 162 -5.60 6.32 3.43
N GLU A 163 -5.83 5.35 2.55
CA GLU A 163 -6.30 4.02 2.87
C GLU A 163 -5.14 3.03 2.75
N PRO A 164 -4.56 2.55 3.86
CA PRO A 164 -3.58 1.49 3.80
C PRO A 164 -4.16 0.24 3.15
N ASP A 165 -3.31 -0.52 2.45
CA ASP A 165 -3.71 -1.76 1.80
C ASP A 165 -4.14 -2.81 2.83
N ALA A 166 -3.41 -2.87 3.95
CA ALA A 166 -3.81 -3.54 5.16
C ALA A 166 -3.26 -2.83 6.40
N LEU A 167 -3.81 -3.15 7.57
CA LEU A 167 -3.36 -2.58 8.83
C LEU A 167 -3.56 -3.54 10.02
N ILE A 168 -2.83 -3.29 11.10
CA ILE A 168 -3.04 -3.87 12.43
C ILE A 168 -3.36 -2.73 13.39
N ARG A 169 -4.46 -2.87 14.12
CA ARG A 169 -4.99 -1.86 15.03
C ARG A 169 -5.46 -2.49 16.33
N ALA A 170 -5.05 -1.92 17.44
CA ALA A 170 -5.61 -2.29 18.74
C ALA A 170 -7.01 -1.67 18.93
N THR A 171 -7.91 -2.43 19.55
CA THR A 171 -9.27 -2.00 19.83
C THR A 171 -9.28 -0.71 20.66
N GLY A 172 -10.09 0.25 20.24
CA GLY A 172 -10.19 1.57 20.89
C GLY A 172 -9.16 2.61 20.38
N GLN A 173 -8.22 2.23 19.51
CA GLN A 173 -7.27 3.20 18.94
C GLN A 173 -7.74 3.78 17.60
N ARG A 174 -7.58 5.10 17.45
CA ARG A 174 -7.93 5.85 16.24
C ARG A 174 -6.98 5.60 15.06
N TYR A 175 -5.73 5.30 15.32
CA TYR A 175 -4.74 4.94 14.30
C TYR A 175 -4.33 3.48 14.46
N PRO A 176 -3.98 2.80 13.36
CA PRO A 176 -3.28 1.53 13.44
C PRO A 176 -1.87 1.74 13.99
N THR A 177 -1.25 0.66 14.44
CA THR A 177 0.14 0.62 14.90
C THR A 177 1.09 0.10 13.82
N VAL A 178 0.57 -0.76 12.93
CA VAL A 178 1.29 -1.30 11.77
C VAL A 178 0.42 -1.10 10.53
N CYS A 179 1.01 -0.56 9.46
CA CYS A 179 0.37 -0.46 8.15
C CYS A 179 1.15 -1.23 7.09
N PHE A 180 0.44 -1.64 6.04
CA PHE A 180 1.00 -2.31 4.89
C PHE A 180 0.62 -1.54 3.64
N GLU A 181 1.58 -1.39 2.74
CA GLU A 181 1.39 -0.82 1.41
C GLU A 181 1.99 -1.78 0.38
N VAL A 182 1.25 -2.04 -0.68
CA VAL A 182 1.51 -3.08 -1.66
C VAL A 182 1.53 -2.47 -3.06
N GLY A 183 2.69 -2.44 -3.69
CA GLY A 183 2.86 -1.93 -5.05
C GLY A 183 2.90 -3.05 -6.08
N TRP A 184 2.05 -2.99 -7.11
CA TRP A 184 2.18 -3.79 -8.33
C TRP A 184 2.63 -2.94 -9.52
N SER A 185 1.76 -2.06 -10.03
CA SER A 185 2.11 -1.04 -11.03
C SER A 185 2.75 0.20 -10.43
N GLU A 186 2.45 0.49 -9.15
CA GLU A 186 2.96 1.64 -8.41
C GLU A 186 4.50 1.66 -8.40
N SER A 187 5.10 2.81 -8.70
CA SER A 187 6.56 2.96 -8.65
C SER A 187 7.08 2.95 -7.22
N GLN A 188 8.37 2.67 -7.03
CA GLN A 188 8.98 2.68 -5.69
C GLN A 188 8.83 4.05 -5.00
N PRO A 189 9.05 5.20 -5.67
CA PRO A 189 8.86 6.52 -5.05
C PRO A 189 7.43 6.79 -4.60
N LEU A 190 6.41 6.33 -5.35
CA LEU A 190 5.01 6.49 -4.94
C LEU A 190 4.70 5.63 -3.70
N LEU A 191 5.19 4.39 -3.69
CA LEU A 191 5.04 3.49 -2.55
C LEU A 191 5.74 4.04 -1.29
N GLU A 192 6.94 4.62 -1.45
CA GLU A 192 7.66 5.28 -0.36
C GLU A 192 6.99 6.59 0.09
N ARG A 193 6.35 7.33 -0.82
CA ARG A 193 5.53 8.49 -0.47
C ARG A 193 4.35 8.08 0.41
N ASP A 194 3.62 7.04 0.01
CA ASP A 194 2.50 6.49 0.79
C ASP A 194 2.97 6.02 2.17
N MET A 195 4.12 5.34 2.26
CA MET A 195 4.73 4.99 3.54
C MET A 195 5.07 6.21 4.39
N ARG A 196 5.67 7.25 3.79
CA ARG A 196 6.02 8.49 4.50
C ARG A 196 4.78 9.18 5.03
N GLY A 197 3.71 9.24 4.25
CA GLY A 197 2.41 9.76 4.66
C GLY A 197 1.92 9.08 5.93
N LEU A 198 1.97 7.75 5.97
CA LEU A 198 1.55 6.97 7.13
C LEU A 198 2.46 7.18 8.35
N LEU A 199 3.78 7.03 8.21
CA LEU A 199 4.68 7.15 9.37
C LEU A 199 4.69 8.57 9.94
N VAL A 200 4.89 9.58 9.09
CA VAL A 200 4.99 10.97 9.54
C VAL A 200 3.61 11.53 9.88
N GLY A 201 2.57 11.18 9.12
CA GLY A 201 1.21 11.71 9.30
C GLY A 201 0.43 11.00 10.40
N GLY A 202 0.87 9.80 10.80
CA GLY A 202 0.30 8.99 11.87
C GLY A 202 0.58 9.48 13.29
N GLN A 203 1.23 10.64 13.48
CA GLN A 203 1.50 11.27 14.78
C GLN A 203 2.08 10.33 15.86
N ASP A 204 3.14 9.58 15.52
CA ASP A 204 3.77 8.58 16.40
C ASP A 204 2.82 7.47 16.87
N LYS A 205 1.67 7.28 16.21
CA LYS A 205 0.74 6.17 16.48
C LYS A 205 0.94 5.01 15.54
N ILE A 206 1.37 5.29 14.30
CA ILE A 206 1.80 4.28 13.33
C ILE A 206 3.30 4.07 13.55
N ASN A 207 3.67 2.92 14.12
CA ASN A 207 5.05 2.62 14.52
C ASN A 207 5.86 2.05 13.36
N VAL A 208 5.21 1.24 12.51
CA VAL A 208 5.85 0.48 11.45
C VAL A 208 5.01 0.53 10.18
N VAL A 209 5.66 0.70 9.04
CA VAL A 209 5.05 0.46 7.73
C VAL A 209 5.84 -0.64 7.02
N ILE A 210 5.13 -1.64 6.52
CA ILE A 210 5.70 -2.73 5.73
C ILE A 210 5.34 -2.50 4.27
N LEU A 211 6.35 -2.28 3.43
CA LEU A 211 6.17 -2.15 1.98
C LEU A 211 6.36 -3.50 1.30
N ILE A 212 5.42 -3.92 0.46
CA ILE A 212 5.55 -5.08 -0.41
C ILE A 212 5.54 -4.57 -1.85
N LYS A 213 6.61 -4.81 -2.60
CA LYS A 213 6.70 -4.40 -4.01
C LYS A 213 6.82 -5.62 -4.89
N TRP A 214 5.82 -5.85 -5.72
CA TRP A 214 5.83 -6.83 -6.79
C TRP A 214 6.36 -6.22 -8.08
N THR A 215 7.00 -7.03 -8.92
CA THR A 215 7.55 -6.59 -10.20
C THR A 215 7.37 -7.68 -11.24
N LYS A 216 6.48 -7.44 -12.21
CA LYS A 216 6.28 -8.35 -13.34
C LYS A 216 7.38 -8.13 -14.39
N ARG A 217 8.06 -9.22 -14.71
CA ARG A 217 9.13 -9.34 -15.71
C ARG A 217 8.71 -10.36 -16.77
N THR A 218 9.45 -10.42 -17.87
CA THR A 218 9.18 -11.41 -18.94
C THR A 218 9.23 -12.86 -18.43
N ALA A 219 10.14 -13.16 -17.50
CA ALA A 219 10.33 -14.52 -16.97
C ALA A 219 9.32 -14.90 -15.87
N GLY A 220 8.56 -13.93 -15.33
CA GLY A 220 7.70 -14.13 -14.18
C GLY A 220 7.64 -12.92 -13.26
N VAL A 221 7.16 -13.10 -12.04
CA VAL A 221 6.97 -12.05 -11.05
C VAL A 221 8.01 -12.13 -9.94
N GLY A 222 8.79 -11.06 -9.80
CA GLY A 222 9.65 -10.83 -8.64
C GLY A 222 8.91 -10.10 -7.51
N GLY A 223 9.49 -10.10 -6.32
CA GLY A 223 8.93 -9.39 -5.19
C GLY A 223 9.96 -9.09 -4.11
N LYS A 224 9.79 -7.96 -3.42
CA LYS A 224 10.58 -7.57 -2.25
C LYS A 224 9.67 -7.02 -1.17
N VAL A 225 10.10 -7.16 0.08
CA VAL A 225 9.43 -6.58 1.24
C VAL A 225 10.42 -5.72 2.02
N GLN A 226 9.94 -4.61 2.57
CA GLN A 226 10.75 -3.67 3.35
C GLN A 226 10.02 -3.30 4.64
N VAL A 227 10.79 -3.13 5.73
CA VAL A 227 10.27 -2.64 7.01
C VAL A 227 10.79 -1.22 7.22
N TRP A 228 9.87 -0.29 7.44
CA TRP A 228 10.15 1.12 7.65
C TRP A 228 9.66 1.60 9.01
N ARG A 229 10.50 2.42 9.65
CA ARG A 229 10.23 3.04 10.96
C ARG A 229 10.65 4.51 10.93
N LEU A 230 10.17 5.30 11.89
CA LEU A 230 10.78 6.60 12.15
C LEU A 230 12.06 6.43 12.97
N ASP A 231 13.11 7.15 12.60
CA ASP A 231 14.27 7.32 13.47
C ASP A 231 14.01 8.34 14.59
N ALA A 232 15.01 8.58 15.43
CA ALA A 232 14.89 9.52 16.55
C ALA A 232 14.64 10.98 16.13
N ALA A 233 14.88 11.33 14.86
CA ALA A 233 14.61 12.64 14.30
C ALA A 233 13.22 12.72 13.62
N GLY A 234 12.42 11.65 13.66
CA GLY A 234 11.13 11.57 12.98
C GLY A 234 11.28 11.39 11.46
N VAL A 235 12.42 10.89 10.99
CA VAL A 235 12.67 10.63 9.57
C VAL A 235 12.45 9.15 9.27
N PRO A 236 11.66 8.81 8.22
CA PRO A 236 11.53 7.42 7.79
C PRO A 236 12.88 6.79 7.45
N ARG A 237 13.15 5.62 8.02
CA ARG A 237 14.34 4.80 7.80
C ARG A 237 13.91 3.38 7.46
N LYS A 238 14.53 2.82 6.42
CA LYS A 238 14.41 1.40 6.07
C LYS A 238 15.31 0.58 7.00
N ASP A 239 14.70 -0.28 7.79
CA ASP A 239 15.40 -1.11 8.77
C ASP A 239 15.74 -2.49 8.23
N GLN A 240 14.88 -3.03 7.36
CA GLN A 240 15.04 -4.35 6.78
C GLN A 240 14.52 -4.34 5.34
N GLU A 241 15.15 -5.12 4.47
CA GLU A 241 14.68 -5.43 3.13
C GLU A 241 14.99 -6.88 2.82
N GLU A 242 14.00 -7.60 2.28
CA GLU A 242 14.11 -9.02 1.97
C GLU A 242 13.50 -9.31 0.61
N THR A 243 14.10 -10.24 -0.13
CA THR A 243 13.53 -10.75 -1.39
C THR A 243 12.43 -11.77 -1.11
N ILE A 244 11.28 -11.60 -1.75
CA ILE A 244 10.18 -12.58 -1.78
C ILE A 244 10.41 -13.54 -2.94
N PHE A 245 10.48 -13.00 -4.16
CA PHE A 245 10.79 -13.71 -5.40
C PHE A 245 11.92 -13.02 -6.20
N PRO A 246 12.87 -13.77 -6.79
CA PRO A 246 12.99 -15.22 -6.72
C PRO A 246 13.22 -15.73 -5.30
N THR A 247 12.69 -16.90 -4.97
CA THR A 247 12.85 -17.47 -3.62
C THR A 247 14.34 -17.62 -3.32
N PRO A 248 14.90 -16.94 -2.31
CA PRO A 248 16.33 -16.99 -2.08
C PRO A 248 16.81 -18.38 -1.68
N THR A 249 17.99 -18.76 -2.16
CA THR A 249 18.60 -20.06 -1.84
C THR A 249 19.11 -20.13 -0.40
N ALA A 250 19.40 -18.98 0.20
CA ALA A 250 19.74 -18.87 1.61
C ALA A 250 18.48 -18.61 2.44
N THR A 251 18.42 -19.19 3.64
CA THR A 251 17.36 -18.91 4.60
C THR A 251 17.39 -17.43 4.99
N GLN A 252 16.25 -16.76 4.83
CA GLN A 252 16.07 -15.39 5.29
C GLN A 252 15.43 -15.36 6.67
N SER A 253 15.77 -14.32 7.43
CA SER A 253 15.12 -14.08 8.71
C SER A 253 13.68 -13.61 8.46
N PRO A 254 12.73 -13.96 9.34
CA PRO A 254 11.40 -13.34 9.31
C PRO A 254 11.54 -11.83 9.53
N LEU A 255 10.50 -11.07 9.19
CA LEU A 255 10.43 -9.69 9.64
C LEU A 255 10.11 -9.70 11.13
N LEU A 256 10.83 -8.90 11.92
CA LEU A 256 10.69 -8.87 13.37
C LEU A 256 10.16 -7.50 13.79
N LEU A 257 8.99 -7.52 14.43
CA LEU A 257 8.43 -6.36 15.13
C LEU A 257 8.43 -6.62 16.62
N THR A 258 8.61 -5.58 17.43
CA THR A 258 8.47 -5.71 18.88
C THR A 258 6.99 -5.72 19.29
N ARG A 259 6.68 -6.30 20.46
CA ARG A 259 5.35 -6.22 21.06
C ARG A 259 4.93 -4.76 21.24
N GLN A 260 5.84 -3.88 21.62
CA GLN A 260 5.56 -2.44 21.73
C GLN A 260 5.16 -1.81 20.39
N GLU A 261 5.80 -2.23 19.29
CA GLU A 261 5.45 -1.76 17.95
C GLU A 261 4.07 -2.25 17.51
N VAL A 262 3.73 -3.51 17.79
CA VAL A 262 2.44 -4.10 17.40
C VAL A 262 1.28 -3.55 18.25
N PHE A 263 1.45 -3.40 19.56
CA PHE A 263 0.36 -3.00 20.47
C PHE A 263 0.31 -1.50 20.75
N GLY A 264 1.42 -0.78 20.58
CA GLY A 264 1.51 0.65 20.88
C GLY A 264 1.05 0.95 22.31
N ALA A 265 0.20 1.96 22.46
CA ALA A 265 -0.36 2.37 23.74
C ALA A 265 -1.34 1.35 24.37
N ALA A 266 -1.76 0.32 23.64
CA ALA A 266 -2.64 -0.73 24.15
C ALA A 266 -1.88 -1.95 24.68
N LEU A 267 -0.56 -1.88 24.80
CA LEU A 267 0.23 -2.93 25.44
C LEU A 267 -0.34 -3.25 26.83
N LEU A 268 -0.68 -4.52 27.06
CA LEU A 268 -1.23 -4.95 28.33
C LEU A 268 -0.15 -4.89 29.44
N PRO A 269 -0.54 -4.58 30.69
CA PRO A 269 0.37 -4.65 31.82
C PRO A 269 1.03 -6.04 31.94
N GLU A 270 2.23 -6.09 32.51
CA GLU A 270 3.02 -7.32 32.72
C GLU A 270 3.51 -8.03 31.44
N ARG A 271 3.27 -7.45 30.26
CA ARG A 271 3.84 -7.95 29.00
C ARG A 271 5.14 -7.25 28.69
N ASN A 272 6.14 -8.01 28.25
CA ASN A 272 7.43 -7.45 27.90
C ASN A 272 7.33 -6.71 26.55
N PRO A 273 7.58 -5.39 26.49
CA PRO A 273 7.50 -4.61 25.25
C PRO A 273 8.50 -5.08 24.19
N ALA A 274 9.60 -5.72 24.59
CA ALA A 274 10.69 -6.14 23.71
C ALA A 274 10.51 -7.55 23.11
N ASP A 275 9.44 -8.28 23.47
CA ASP A 275 9.15 -9.57 22.85
C ASP A 275 8.99 -9.40 21.33
N LEU A 276 9.54 -10.33 20.57
CA LEU A 276 9.56 -10.24 19.11
C LEU A 276 8.42 -11.05 18.49
N PHE A 277 7.81 -10.45 17.49
CA PHE A 277 6.73 -10.98 16.69
C PHE A 277 7.22 -11.24 15.26
N PRO A 278 7.41 -12.52 14.89
CA PRO A 278 7.88 -12.88 13.56
C PRO A 278 6.76 -12.79 12.53
N PHE A 279 7.05 -12.19 11.39
CA PHE A 279 6.24 -12.29 10.18
C PHE A 279 6.95 -13.22 9.21
N SER A 280 6.40 -14.42 9.01
CA SER A 280 6.97 -15.45 8.15
C SER A 280 6.96 -15.01 6.68
N LEU A 281 8.15 -14.99 6.05
CA LEU A 281 8.28 -14.72 4.61
C LEU A 281 7.90 -15.94 3.77
N ASP A 282 8.03 -17.14 4.31
CA ASP A 282 7.62 -18.36 3.62
C ASP A 282 6.10 -18.42 3.46
N ASP A 283 5.36 -17.97 4.47
CA ASP A 283 3.91 -17.81 4.38
C ASP A 283 3.52 -16.74 3.36
N LEU A 284 4.22 -15.60 3.33
CA LEU A 284 4.00 -14.57 2.32
C LEU A 284 4.23 -15.12 0.90
N ARG A 285 5.31 -15.88 0.70
CA ARG A 285 5.58 -16.55 -0.58
C ARG A 285 4.49 -17.53 -0.96
N ALA A 286 4.01 -18.34 -0.02
CA ALA A 286 2.96 -19.32 -0.28
C ALA A 286 1.66 -18.63 -0.73
N GLU A 287 1.22 -17.60 -0.02
CA GLU A 287 0.02 -16.83 -0.36
C GLU A 287 0.18 -16.06 -1.68
N ALA A 288 1.36 -15.49 -1.94
CA ALA A 288 1.63 -14.80 -3.19
C ALA A 288 1.71 -15.76 -4.38
N ALA A 289 2.34 -16.94 -4.22
CA ALA A 289 2.43 -17.95 -5.26
C ALA A 289 1.05 -18.48 -5.63
N ASP A 290 0.18 -18.75 -4.65
CA ASP A 290 -1.21 -19.13 -4.91
C ASP A 290 -1.94 -18.03 -5.68
N ALA A 291 -1.90 -16.78 -5.20
CA ALA A 291 -2.57 -15.66 -5.88
C ALA A 291 -2.07 -15.45 -7.32
N LEU A 292 -0.75 -15.54 -7.55
CA LEU A 292 -0.16 -15.39 -8.87
C LEU A 292 -0.58 -16.51 -9.81
N MET A 293 -0.43 -17.76 -9.38
CA MET A 293 -0.62 -18.93 -10.23
C MET A 293 -2.11 -19.23 -10.47
N THR A 294 -2.94 -19.18 -9.43
CA THR A 294 -4.33 -19.62 -9.49
C THR A 294 -5.30 -18.51 -9.88
N LEU A 295 -5.00 -17.26 -9.51
CA LEU A 295 -5.91 -16.12 -9.71
C LEU A 295 -5.46 -15.14 -10.79
N GLN A 296 -4.19 -15.13 -11.17
CA GLN A 296 -3.65 -14.23 -12.21
C GLN A 296 -2.98 -14.93 -13.39
N ASN A 297 -2.83 -16.26 -13.35
CA ASN A 297 -2.13 -17.02 -14.39
C ASN A 297 -0.70 -16.50 -14.66
N LEU A 298 0.00 -16.10 -13.59
CA LEU A 298 1.38 -15.62 -13.60
C LEU A 298 2.28 -16.58 -12.83
N THR A 299 3.56 -16.60 -13.20
CA THR A 299 4.56 -17.46 -12.56
C THR A 299 5.44 -16.64 -11.62
N PRO A 300 5.57 -17.00 -10.32
CA PRO A 300 6.57 -16.40 -9.45
C PRO A 300 7.99 -16.78 -9.91
N LEU A 301 8.95 -15.87 -9.75
CA LEU A 301 10.37 -16.13 -10.07
C LEU A 301 11.07 -17.01 -9.03
#